data_AF-N9LPH7-F1
#
_entry.id   AF-N9LPH7-F1
#
_cell.length_a   1.000
_cell.length_b   1.000
_cell.length_c   1.000
_cell.angle_alpha   90.00
_cell.angle_beta   90.00
_cell.angle_gamma   90.00
#
_symmetry.space_group_name_H-M   'P 1'
#
loop_
_entity.id
_entity.type
_entity.pdbx_description
1 polymer ?
#
loop_
_entity_poly.entity_id
_entity_poly.type
_entity_poly.pdbx_seq_one_letter_code
_entity_poly.pdbx_strand_id
1 'polypeptide(L)'
;MLLKLLFVLWLLGCLNIIYFGFQLDPFLIKSEPEYIYQYPIGGVILISLFFSSYFIVTYFLKSTSSIRKHPFRSCTILSIITFIQLLIAYSSAMHAPPFMWAYMINIFILFFFHLVLCVSIIRHKKE
;
A
#
# COMPACT_ATOMS: atom_id res chain seq x y z
N MET A 1 -8.13 13.38 -13.50
CA MET A 1 -8.97 12.39 -12.82
C MET A 1 -8.17 11.34 -12.05
N LEU A 2 -7.21 10.65 -12.69
CA LEU A 2 -6.39 9.58 -12.09
C LEU A 2 -5.70 9.93 -10.75
N LEU A 3 -5.08 11.11 -10.64
CA LEU A 3 -4.41 11.54 -9.39
C LEU A 3 -5.39 11.68 -8.21
N LYS A 4 -6.60 12.21 -8.46
CA LYS A 4 -7.62 12.37 -7.42
C LYS A 4 -8.07 10.99 -6.92
N LEU A 5 -8.25 10.04 -7.84
CA LEU A 5 -8.61 8.66 -7.51
C LEU A 5 -7.51 7.98 -6.69
N LEU A 6 -6.24 8.13 -7.09
CA LEU A 6 -5.11 7.60 -6.33
C LEU A 6 -5.00 8.22 -4.94
N PHE A 7 -5.27 9.51 -4.81
CA PHE A 7 -5.26 10.18 -3.50
C PHE A 7 -6.38 9.68 -2.58
N VAL A 8 -7.59 9.47 -3.12
CA VAL A 8 -8.71 8.89 -2.35
C VAL A 8 -8.37 7.46 -1.93
N LEU A 9 -7.81 6.65 -2.84
CA LEU A 9 -7.39 5.28 -2.53
C LEU A 9 -6.30 5.25 -1.44
N TRP A 10 -5.34 6.17 -1.53
CA TRP A 10 -4.30 6.32 -0.51
C TRP A 10 -4.87 6.68 0.85
N LEU A 11 -5.73 7.71 0.91
CA LEU A 11 -6.33 8.16 2.16
C LEU A 11 -7.18 7.06 2.80
N LEU A 12 -8.02 6.40 2.02
CA LEU A 12 -8.85 5.29 2.49
C LEU A 12 -7.99 4.13 2.97
N GLY A 13 -6.92 3.78 2.26
CA GLY A 13 -6.01 2.72 2.68
C GLY A 13 -5.29 3.05 3.99
N CYS A 14 -4.77 4.28 4.15
CA CYS A 14 -4.16 4.72 5.40
C CYS A 14 -5.17 4.72 6.57
N LEU A 15 -6.38 5.24 6.36
CA LEU A 15 -7.44 5.23 7.36
C LEU A 15 -7.83 3.79 7.74
N ASN A 16 -7.89 2.88 6.77
CA ASN A 16 -8.17 1.47 7.01
C ASN A 16 -7.08 0.82 7.89
N ILE A 17 -5.80 1.05 7.59
CA ILE A 17 -4.68 0.54 8.40
C ILE A 17 -4.73 1.10 9.81
N ILE A 18 -4.96 2.41 9.96
CA ILE A 18 -5.06 3.08 11.27
C ILE A 18 -6.25 2.53 12.07
N TYR A 19 -7.42 2.44 11.44
CA TYR A 19 -8.64 1.93 12.09
C TYR A 19 -8.44 0.52 12.65
N PHE A 20 -7.88 -0.39 11.84
CA PHE A 20 -7.56 -1.75 12.30
C PHE A 20 -6.37 -1.80 13.26
N GLY A 21 -5.50 -0.77 13.27
CA GLY A 21 -4.46 -0.61 14.30
C GLY A 21 -5.03 -0.40 15.70
N PHE A 22 -6.21 0.22 15.81
CA PHE A 22 -6.90 0.43 17.09
C PHE A 22 -7.71 -0.77 17.56
N GLN A 23 -7.85 -1.81 16.72
CA GLN A 23 -8.56 -3.03 17.11
C GLN A 23 -7.67 -3.90 17.97
N LEU A 24 -8.27 -4.45 19.02
CA LEU A 24 -7.63 -5.44 19.90
C LEU A 24 -7.30 -6.70 19.10
N ASP A 25 -6.08 -7.18 19.23
CA ASP A 25 -5.64 -8.42 18.60
C ASP A 25 -6.12 -9.63 19.43
N PRO A 26 -6.99 -10.49 18.87
CA PRO A 26 -7.51 -11.67 19.57
C PRO A 26 -6.43 -12.64 20.01
N PHE A 27 -5.29 -12.67 19.29
CA PHE A 27 -4.15 -13.51 19.63
C PHE A 27 -3.45 -12.99 20.88
N LEU A 28 -3.10 -11.70 20.91
CA LEU A 28 -2.47 -11.05 22.06
C LEU A 28 -3.36 -11.10 23.32
N ILE A 29 -4.68 -10.99 23.15
CA ILE A 29 -5.63 -11.18 24.27
C ILE A 29 -5.47 -12.54 24.94
N LYS A 30 -5.15 -13.59 24.18
CA LYS A 30 -4.99 -14.95 24.69
C LYS A 30 -3.56 -15.27 25.14
N SER A 31 -2.55 -14.73 24.46
CA SER A 31 -1.14 -15.10 24.68
C SER A 31 -0.43 -14.21 25.69
N GLU A 32 -0.74 -12.91 25.73
CA GLU A 32 0.00 -11.91 26.53
C GLU A 32 -0.92 -10.81 27.07
N PRO A 33 -1.72 -11.10 28.12
CA PRO A 33 -2.75 -10.20 28.60
C PRO A 33 -2.24 -8.85 29.14
N GLU A 34 -0.96 -8.80 29.56
CA GLU A 34 -0.30 -7.58 30.03
C GLU A 34 -0.07 -6.55 28.92
N TYR A 35 -0.03 -6.98 27.65
CA TYR A 35 0.25 -6.13 26.48
C TYR A 35 -1.01 -5.72 25.70
N ILE A 36 -2.21 -6.13 26.13
CA ILE A 36 -3.50 -5.87 25.47
C ILE A 36 -3.77 -4.37 25.21
N TYR A 37 -3.24 -3.49 26.06
CA TYR A 37 -3.49 -2.05 26.00
C TYR A 37 -2.39 -1.24 25.28
N GLN A 38 -1.33 -1.88 24.79
CA GLN A 38 -0.30 -1.18 24.02
C GLN A 38 -0.69 -1.13 22.53
N TYR A 39 -1.10 0.05 22.08
CA TYR A 39 -1.31 0.29 20.65
C TYR A 39 0.01 0.09 19.89
N PRO A 40 0.04 -0.67 18.80
CA PRO A 40 1.27 -0.95 18.04
C PRO A 40 1.66 0.25 17.15
N ILE A 41 1.95 1.41 17.77
CA ILE A 41 2.20 2.70 17.11
C ILE A 41 3.27 2.54 16.04
N GLY A 42 4.40 1.91 16.39
CA GLY A 42 5.51 1.71 15.46
C GLY A 42 5.14 0.87 14.24
N GLY A 43 4.39 -0.22 14.43
CA GLY A 43 3.95 -1.10 13.34
C GLY A 43 2.97 -0.40 12.40
N VAL A 44 1.96 0.28 12.96
CA VAL A 44 0.94 1.00 12.16
C VAL A 44 1.57 2.13 11.34
N ILE A 45 2.48 2.92 11.94
CA ILE A 45 3.19 3.99 11.22
C ILE A 45 4.05 3.40 10.11
N LEU A 46 4.86 2.38 10.40
CA LEU A 46 5.77 1.78 9.43
C LEU A 46 5.00 1.21 8.22
N ILE A 47 3.90 0.52 8.47
CA ILE A 47 3.07 -0.08 7.42
C ILE A 47 2.31 0.98 6.61
N SER A 48 1.84 2.05 7.27
CA SER A 48 1.26 3.20 6.58
C SER A 48 2.28 3.89 5.67
N LEU A 49 3.55 3.99 6.09
CA LEU A 49 4.64 4.51 5.26
C LEU A 49 4.95 3.58 4.08
N PHE A 50 5.03 2.27 4.31
CA PHE A 50 5.22 1.30 3.24
C PHE A 50 4.09 1.38 2.21
N PHE A 51 2.83 1.44 2.65
CA PHE A 51 1.68 1.63 1.77
C PHE A 51 1.77 2.94 0.98
N SER A 52 2.14 4.04 1.65
CA SER A 52 2.26 5.38 1.07
C SER A 52 3.36 5.49 0.01
N SER A 53 4.42 4.67 0.10
CA SER A 53 5.57 4.72 -0.81
C SER A 53 5.18 4.63 -2.28
N TYR A 54 4.19 3.79 -2.63
CA TYR A 54 3.68 3.68 -4.00
C TYR A 54 3.12 5.01 -4.52
N PHE A 55 2.33 5.70 -3.70
CA PHE A 55 1.68 6.95 -4.07
C PHE A 55 2.68 8.10 -4.15
N ILE A 56 3.65 8.15 -3.23
CA ILE A 56 4.74 9.13 -3.24
C ILE A 56 5.56 8.99 -4.52
N VAL A 57 5.97 7.77 -4.87
CA VAL A 57 6.76 7.51 -6.09
C VAL A 57 5.93 7.80 -7.35
N THR A 58 4.65 7.42 -7.36
CA THR A 58 3.75 7.74 -8.47
C THR A 58 3.62 9.26 -8.67
N TYR A 59 3.47 10.02 -7.58
CA TYR A 59 3.41 11.48 -7.63
C TYR A 59 4.73 12.08 -8.14
N PHE A 60 5.87 11.60 -7.65
CA PHE A 60 7.19 12.04 -8.10
C PHE A 60 7.44 11.77 -9.59
N LEU A 61 7.14 10.56 -10.07
CA LEU A 61 7.27 10.19 -11.48
C LEU A 61 6.35 11.02 -12.38
N LYS A 62 5.19 11.40 -11.88
CA LYS A 62 4.27 12.30 -12.59
C LYS A 62 4.77 13.74 -12.61
N SER A 63 5.24 14.27 -11.49
CA SER A 63 5.76 15.64 -11.37
C SER A 63 6.97 15.88 -12.27
N THR A 64 7.82 14.87 -12.43
CA THR A 64 8.99 14.90 -13.33
C THR A 64 8.65 14.61 -14.80
N SER A 65 7.37 14.41 -15.13
CA SER A 65 6.90 13.95 -16.45
C SER A 65 7.53 12.63 -16.94
N SER A 66 8.14 11.85 -16.03
CA SER A 66 8.82 10.60 -16.35
C SER A 66 7.84 9.55 -16.88
N ILE A 67 6.60 9.55 -16.40
CA ILE A 67 5.53 8.67 -16.89
C ILE A 67 5.30 8.86 -18.40
N ARG A 68 5.37 10.10 -18.90
CA ARG A 68 5.18 10.41 -20.32
C ARG A 68 6.45 10.15 -21.14
N LYS A 69 7.62 10.53 -20.63
CA LYS A 69 8.91 10.40 -21.34
C LYS A 69 9.40 8.96 -21.40
N HIS A 70 9.27 8.23 -20.30
CA HIS A 70 9.78 6.87 -20.11
C HIS A 70 8.72 5.97 -19.43
N PRO A 71 7.63 5.62 -20.15
CA PRO A 71 6.51 4.86 -19.58
C PRO A 71 6.92 3.47 -19.08
N PHE A 72 7.71 2.73 -19.87
CA PHE A 72 8.19 1.40 -19.48
C PHE A 72 9.00 1.44 -18.18
N ARG A 73 9.97 2.37 -18.08
CA ARG A 73 10.79 2.53 -16.88
C ARG A 73 9.95 2.92 -15.66
N SER A 74 8.97 3.81 -15.85
CA SER A 74 8.06 4.22 -14.79
C SER A 74 7.20 3.05 -14.30
N CYS A 75 6.67 2.23 -15.21
CA CYS A 75 5.93 1.02 -14.87
C CYS A 75 6.81 0.02 -14.11
N THR A 76 8.03 -0.26 -14.58
CA THR A 76 8.95 -1.19 -13.89
C THR A 76 9.22 -0.76 -12.45
N ILE A 77 9.48 0.53 -12.21
CA ILE A 77 9.71 1.06 -10.85
C ILE A 77 8.48 0.83 -9.96
N LEU A 78 7.29 1.16 -10.47
CA LEU A 78 6.04 0.97 -9.72
C LEU A 78 5.72 -0.52 -9.48
N SER A 79 6.04 -1.39 -10.43
CA SER A 79 5.86 -2.85 -10.26
C SER A 79 6.80 -3.42 -9.21
N ILE A 80 8.06 -2.95 -9.15
CA ILE A 80 9.01 -3.35 -8.11
C ILE A 80 8.48 -2.96 -6.73
N ILE A 81 7.97 -1.73 -6.57
CA ILE A 81 7.39 -1.28 -5.29
C ILE A 81 6.20 -2.15 -4.90
N THR A 82 5.28 -2.39 -5.85
CA THR A 82 4.08 -3.20 -5.60
C THR A 82 4.46 -4.64 -5.25
N PHE A 83 5.50 -5.20 -5.88
CA PHE A 83 6.00 -6.53 -5.58
C PHE A 83 6.62 -6.63 -4.17
N ILE A 84 7.42 -5.64 -3.77
CA ILE A 84 7.97 -5.56 -2.41
C ILE A 84 6.83 -5.48 -1.38
N GLN A 85 5.82 -4.66 -1.64
CA GLN A 85 4.66 -4.52 -0.76
C GLN A 85 3.88 -5.83 -0.62
N LEU A 86 3.69 -6.58 -1.72
CA LEU A 86 3.08 -7.91 -1.72
C LEU A 86 3.92 -8.91 -0.92
N LEU A 87 5.25 -8.88 -1.05
CA LEU A 87 6.15 -9.75 -0.29
C LEU A 87 6.02 -9.51 1.22
N ILE A 88 5.97 -8.23 1.64
CA ILE A 88 5.73 -7.84 3.04
C ILE A 88 4.37 -8.33 3.52
N ALA A 89 3.32 -8.19 2.71
CA ALA A 89 1.98 -8.66 3.07
C ALA A 89 1.92 -10.19 3.20
N TYR A 90 2.63 -10.92 2.34
CA TYR A 90 2.68 -12.38 2.37
C TYR A 90 3.48 -12.91 3.57
N SER A 91 4.66 -12.34 3.85
CA SER A 91 5.52 -12.78 4.96
C SER A 91 4.89 -12.52 6.33
N SER A 92 4.02 -11.53 6.42
CA SER A 92 3.33 -11.16 7.66
C SER A 92 2.02 -11.93 7.90
N ALA A 93 1.48 -12.63 6.91
CA ALA A 93 0.18 -13.29 7.00
C ALA A 93 0.11 -14.43 8.04
N MET A 94 1.24 -15.01 8.44
CA MET A 94 1.28 -16.15 9.37
C MET A 94 0.91 -15.79 10.82
N HIS A 95 1.18 -14.56 11.26
CA HIS A 95 0.88 -14.07 12.63
C HIS A 95 0.54 -12.57 12.59
N ALA A 96 -0.35 -12.19 11.66
CA ALA A 96 -0.64 -10.80 11.36
C ALA A 96 -1.61 -10.18 12.38
N PRO A 97 -1.21 -9.10 13.07
CA PRO A 97 -2.15 -8.26 13.81
C PRO A 97 -3.20 -7.64 12.86
N PRO A 98 -4.34 -7.16 13.38
CA PRO A 98 -5.47 -6.72 12.53
C PRO A 98 -5.10 -5.67 11.46
N PHE A 99 -4.19 -4.74 11.76
CA PHE A 99 -3.73 -3.74 10.79
C PHE A 99 -2.92 -4.34 9.62
N MET A 100 -2.28 -5.49 9.79
CA MET A 100 -1.58 -6.20 8.71
C MET A 100 -2.57 -6.85 7.74
N TRP A 101 -3.70 -7.34 8.23
CA TRP A 101 -4.79 -7.80 7.37
C TRP A 101 -5.39 -6.65 6.55
N ALA A 102 -5.61 -5.50 7.17
CA ALA A 102 -6.06 -4.30 6.46
C ALA A 102 -5.04 -3.86 5.39
N TYR A 103 -3.74 -3.89 5.71
CA TYR A 103 -2.67 -3.64 4.76
C TYR A 103 -2.69 -4.62 3.58
N MET A 104 -2.83 -5.93 3.84
CA MET A 104 -2.90 -6.95 2.81
C MET A 104 -4.05 -6.68 1.82
N ILE A 105 -5.26 -6.38 2.33
CA ILE A 105 -6.42 -6.04 1.50
C ILE A 105 -6.13 -4.80 0.65
N ASN A 106 -5.57 -3.76 1.26
CA ASN A 106 -5.22 -2.53 0.55
C ASN A 106 -4.20 -2.79 -0.57
N ILE A 107 -3.21 -3.67 -0.34
CA ILE A 107 -2.21 -4.05 -1.35
C ILE A 107 -2.83 -4.84 -2.50
N PHE A 108 -3.76 -5.76 -2.23
CA PHE A 108 -4.46 -6.45 -3.31
C PHE A 108 -5.26 -5.48 -4.19
N ILE A 109 -5.99 -4.54 -3.58
CA ILE A 109 -6.70 -3.50 -4.32
C ILE A 109 -5.71 -2.65 -5.12
N LEU A 110 -4.62 -2.23 -4.50
CA LEU A 110 -3.57 -1.44 -5.14
C LEU A 110 -2.95 -2.16 -6.34
N PHE A 111 -2.74 -3.47 -6.24
CA PHE A 111 -2.20 -4.29 -7.33
C PHE A 111 -3.11 -4.28 -8.56
N PHE A 112 -4.43 -4.42 -8.39
CA PHE A 112 -5.37 -4.31 -9.51
C PHE A 112 -5.33 -2.92 -10.15
N PHE A 113 -5.32 -1.86 -9.32
CA PHE A 113 -5.17 -0.49 -9.83
C PHE A 113 -3.84 -0.28 -10.57
N HIS A 114 -2.76 -0.87 -10.07
CA HIS A 114 -1.44 -0.83 -10.70
C HIS A 114 -1.47 -1.46 -12.10
N LEU A 115 -2.10 -2.63 -12.26
CA LEU A 115 -2.25 -3.27 -13.57
C LEU A 115 -3.01 -2.38 -14.56
N VAL A 116 -4.14 -1.80 -14.15
CA VAL A 116 -4.93 -0.89 -14.99
C VAL A 116 -4.12 0.35 -15.38
N LEU A 117 -3.37 0.92 -14.42
CA LEU A 117 -2.52 2.08 -14.64
C LEU A 117 -1.38 1.78 -15.62
N CYS A 118 -0.71 0.64 -15.48
CA CYS A 118 0.34 0.20 -16.40
C CYS A 118 -0.17 0.02 -17.83
N VAL A 119 -1.33 -0.63 -18.01
CA VAL A 119 -1.95 -0.79 -19.33
C VAL A 119 -2.28 0.58 -19.95
N SER A 120 -2.86 1.50 -19.18
CA SER A 120 -3.20 2.84 -19.65
C SER A 120 -1.97 3.64 -20.09
N ILE A 121 -0.89 3.60 -19.30
CA ILE A 121 0.37 4.29 -19.60
C ILE A 121 1.02 3.75 -20.88
N ILE A 122 1.02 2.43 -21.08
CA ILE A 122 1.62 1.80 -22.26
C ILE A 122 0.78 2.11 -23.51
N ARG A 123 -0.55 2.07 -23.41
CA ARG A 123 -1.45 2.33 -24.54
C ARG A 123 -1.29 3.76 -25.09
N HIS A 124 -1.19 4.76 -24.22
CA HIS A 124 -1.03 6.17 -24.61
C HIS A 124 0.30 6.52 -25.29
N LYS A 125 1.31 5.64 -25.30
CA LYS A 125 2.55 5.86 -26.09
C LYS A 125 2.45 5.31 -27.52
N LYS A 126 1.46 4.46 -27.81
CA LYS A 126 1.26 3.91 -29.17
C LYS A 126 0.41 4.82 -30.06
N GLU A 127 -0.26 5.81 -29.48
CA GLU A 127 -0.98 6.90 -30.17
C GLU A 127 -0.08 8.13 -30.29
#